data_AF-H5SJY1-F1
#
_entry.id   AF-H5SJY1-F1
#
_cell.length_a   1.000
_cell.length_b   1.000
_cell.length_c   1.000
_cell.angle_alpha   90.00
_cell.angle_beta   90.00
_cell.angle_gamma   90.00
#
_symmetry.space_group_name_H-M   'P 1'
#
loop_
_entity.id
_entity.type
_entity.pdbx_description
1 polymer ?
#
loop_
_entity_poly.entity_id
_entity_poly.type
_entity_poly.pdbx_seq_one_letter_code
_entity_poly.pdbx_strand_id
1 'polypeptide(L)'
;MSEEKPTQDEMSTTENAESPQLAEASAPAEPSDSSEQSELAGHSDQSETTPTASGAEPTPAKPSLPPPPVLSGLIGRKLGMTHIFDSEGRMVPVTVLEVGPCFVVQVRTPERDGYYAAQIGFERIARRKVNKPLAGIFRRAGLEQPLRHLKEFRVLSGQAVPGQEIRPEHVFQVGEVVRVTGISKGKGFAGVVKRYGFAGGPMTHGSMTHRRPLSSGATGPQRVFKNKPMPGRMGGEQVTVRGLTIVRIEPERNLMLIRGAVPGGRGSIVYVQKQM
;
A
#
# COMPACT_ATOMS: atom_id res chain seq x y z
N MET A 1 -29.90 -69.55 6.75
CA MET A 1 -30.50 -68.32 6.21
C MET A 1 -29.34 -67.34 6.05
N SER A 2 -28.40 -67.58 5.12
CA SER A 2 -28.58 -67.78 3.67
C SER A 2 -29.03 -66.46 3.02
N GLU A 3 -28.36 -65.88 2.02
CA GLU A 3 -27.39 -66.44 1.06
C GLU A 3 -26.18 -65.52 0.76
N GLU A 4 -25.18 -66.07 0.09
CA GLU A 4 -23.91 -65.42 -0.30
C GLU A 4 -23.68 -65.65 -1.83
N LYS A 5 -22.89 -64.78 -2.48
CA LYS A 5 -22.28 -64.93 -3.84
C LYS A 5 -23.19 -64.85 -5.09
N PRO A 6 -22.64 -64.75 -6.34
CA PRO A 6 -21.24 -64.49 -6.75
C PRO A 6 -21.00 -63.33 -7.76
N THR A 7 -19.72 -62.94 -7.87
CA THR A 7 -18.88 -62.70 -9.08
C THR A 7 -19.56 -62.79 -10.48
N GLN A 8 -19.39 -61.87 -11.44
CA GLN A 8 -18.25 -61.68 -12.41
C GLN A 8 -18.69 -60.62 -13.50
N ASP A 9 -17.90 -60.02 -14.42
CA ASP A 9 -16.45 -60.11 -14.74
C ASP A 9 -15.84 -58.90 -15.51
N GLU A 10 -14.51 -58.96 -15.72
CA GLU A 10 -13.59 -58.43 -16.76
C GLU A 10 -13.75 -57.10 -17.57
N MET A 11 -12.64 -56.34 -17.53
CA MET A 11 -11.86 -55.71 -18.62
C MET A 11 -12.53 -55.19 -19.92
N SER A 12 -12.31 -53.90 -20.20
CA SER A 12 -11.89 -53.45 -21.54
C SER A 12 -10.93 -52.27 -21.45
N THR A 13 -9.68 -52.50 -21.83
CA THR A 13 -8.69 -51.46 -22.15
C THR A 13 -8.93 -50.94 -23.56
N THR A 14 -9.01 -49.61 -23.72
CA THR A 14 -8.73 -48.99 -25.02
C THR A 14 -7.84 -47.77 -24.79
N GLU A 15 -6.57 -47.95 -25.11
CA GLU A 15 -5.63 -46.84 -25.28
C GLU A 15 -6.08 -45.98 -26.47
N ASN A 16 -5.91 -44.67 -26.37
CA ASN A 16 -5.86 -43.81 -27.55
C ASN A 16 -4.71 -42.83 -27.37
N ALA A 17 -3.60 -43.15 -28.02
CA ALA A 17 -2.49 -42.24 -28.19
C ALA A 17 -2.74 -41.38 -29.43
N GLU A 18 -2.62 -40.05 -29.30
CA GLU A 18 -2.07 -39.26 -30.40
C GLU A 18 -1.46 -37.94 -29.91
N SER A 19 -0.36 -37.59 -30.53
CA SER A 19 0.45 -36.38 -30.41
C SER A 19 1.36 -36.37 -31.64
N PRO A 20 2.02 -35.26 -32.01
CA PRO A 20 1.89 -33.86 -31.59
C PRO A 20 1.62 -32.93 -32.79
N GLN A 21 1.64 -31.60 -32.58
CA GLN A 21 2.40 -30.72 -33.50
C GLN A 21 2.70 -29.35 -32.89
N LEU A 22 3.98 -28.96 -32.97
CA LEU A 22 4.52 -27.64 -32.68
C LEU A 22 4.67 -26.87 -34.00
N ALA A 23 4.49 -25.55 -33.97
CA ALA A 23 4.91 -24.67 -35.06
C ALA A 23 5.41 -23.33 -34.47
N GLU A 24 6.72 -23.10 -34.58
CA GLU A 24 7.38 -21.81 -34.39
C GLU A 24 7.70 -21.15 -35.75
N ALA A 25 8.29 -19.94 -35.69
CA ALA A 25 8.83 -19.13 -36.80
C ALA A 25 7.80 -18.33 -37.64
N SER A 26 8.11 -17.15 -38.19
CA SER A 26 9.13 -16.13 -37.82
C SER A 26 8.81 -14.80 -38.55
N ALA A 27 9.40 -13.68 -38.11
CA ALA A 27 9.37 -12.41 -38.87
C ALA A 27 10.38 -12.42 -40.04
N PRO A 28 10.18 -11.55 -41.06
CA PRO A 28 11.06 -10.38 -41.26
C PRO A 28 10.26 -9.09 -41.61
N ALA A 29 10.58 -7.91 -41.08
CA ALA A 29 11.66 -6.97 -41.46
C ALA A 29 11.36 -6.09 -42.70
N GLU A 30 11.40 -4.77 -42.51
CA GLU A 30 11.35 -3.75 -43.58
C GLU A 30 12.67 -3.70 -44.36
N PRO A 31 12.67 -3.04 -45.53
CA PRO A 31 13.63 -1.94 -45.67
C PRO A 31 13.05 -0.67 -46.29
N SER A 32 13.56 0.45 -45.79
CA SER A 32 13.59 1.75 -46.47
C SER A 32 14.48 1.72 -47.71
N ASP A 33 14.11 2.46 -48.75
CA ASP A 33 15.13 3.08 -49.61
C ASP A 33 14.68 4.49 -50.06
N SER A 34 15.66 5.35 -50.31
CA SER A 34 15.50 6.76 -50.61
C SER A 34 16.53 7.21 -51.63
N SER A 35 16.07 7.62 -52.82
CA SER A 35 16.89 8.21 -53.88
C SER A 35 16.28 9.57 -54.26
N GLU A 36 17.09 10.64 -54.18
CA GLU A 36 17.66 11.35 -55.36
C GLU A 36 16.64 12.28 -56.06
N GLN A 37 16.94 13.48 -56.58
CA GLN A 37 18.17 14.18 -57.01
C GLN A 37 17.94 15.70 -56.76
N SER A 38 18.88 16.46 -56.19
CA SER A 38 19.95 17.27 -56.83
C SER A 38 19.52 18.42 -57.76
N GLU A 39 19.89 19.66 -57.41
CA GLU A 39 20.29 20.80 -58.29
C GLU A 39 20.48 22.07 -57.43
N LEU A 40 21.21 23.13 -57.79
CA LEU A 40 22.61 23.33 -58.21
C LEU A 40 22.80 24.87 -58.25
N ALA A 41 23.85 25.42 -57.60
CA ALA A 41 24.29 26.83 -57.64
C ALA A 41 23.27 27.92 -57.17
N GLY A 42 23.66 29.13 -56.75
CA GLY A 42 24.99 29.71 -56.49
C GLY A 42 24.89 31.24 -56.28
N HIS A 43 25.99 31.86 -55.83
CA HIS A 43 26.20 33.31 -55.60
C HIS A 43 25.59 34.01 -54.36
N SER A 44 26.49 34.69 -53.66
CA SER A 44 26.30 35.76 -52.68
C SER A 44 25.94 37.10 -53.34
N ASP A 45 25.26 38.02 -52.64
CA ASP A 45 25.88 39.25 -52.12
C ASP A 45 24.95 40.09 -51.19
N GLN A 46 25.57 40.92 -50.35
CA GLN A 46 25.07 42.13 -49.63
C GLN A 46 24.05 42.05 -48.48
N SER A 47 23.98 43.19 -47.78
CA SER A 47 23.61 43.40 -46.37
C SER A 47 22.51 44.43 -46.17
N GLU A 48 22.22 44.76 -44.90
CA GLU A 48 21.19 45.71 -44.41
C GLU A 48 19.76 45.11 -44.40
N THR A 49 18.89 45.28 -43.39
CA THR A 49 18.82 46.26 -42.28
C THR A 49 18.35 45.61 -40.97
N THR A 50 18.75 46.15 -39.82
CA THR A 50 18.14 45.85 -38.50
C THR A 50 16.76 46.50 -38.38
N PRO A 51 15.83 45.93 -37.59
CA PRO A 51 15.49 46.66 -36.37
C PRO A 51 15.31 45.80 -35.11
N THR A 52 15.56 46.46 -33.97
CA THR A 52 15.51 45.95 -32.61
C THR A 52 14.15 45.43 -32.15
N ALA A 53 14.12 44.22 -31.59
CA ALA A 53 13.18 43.81 -30.53
C ALA A 53 13.95 42.87 -29.58
N SER A 54 14.43 43.33 -28.43
CA SER A 54 13.67 43.61 -27.20
C SER A 54 13.14 42.34 -26.51
N GLY A 55 13.78 41.97 -25.40
CA GLY A 55 13.13 41.25 -24.31
C GLY A 55 12.69 39.80 -24.59
N ALA A 56 13.63 38.86 -24.62
CA ALA A 56 13.30 37.49 -24.25
C ALA A 56 12.99 37.47 -22.74
N GLU A 57 11.71 37.60 -22.40
CA GLU A 57 11.25 37.53 -21.00
C GLU A 57 11.71 36.22 -20.36
N PRO A 58 12.27 36.24 -19.14
CA PRO A 58 12.60 35.02 -18.44
C PRO A 58 11.30 34.26 -18.17
N THR A 59 11.20 33.04 -18.69
CA THR A 59 10.07 32.13 -18.43
C THR A 59 9.76 32.12 -16.94
N PRO A 60 8.51 32.36 -16.51
CA PRO A 60 8.20 32.48 -15.09
C PRO A 60 8.52 31.16 -14.39
N ALA A 61 9.60 31.16 -13.62
CA ALA A 61 9.97 30.03 -12.79
C ALA A 61 8.78 29.71 -11.89
N LYS A 62 8.29 28.46 -11.95
CA LYS A 62 7.30 27.96 -10.99
C LYS A 62 7.82 28.31 -9.60
N PRO A 63 7.00 28.89 -8.69
CA PRO A 63 7.46 29.28 -7.37
C PRO A 63 8.13 28.07 -6.73
N SER A 64 9.43 28.19 -6.43
CA SER A 64 10.22 27.09 -5.91
C SER A 64 9.63 26.70 -4.55
N LEU A 65 8.87 25.60 -4.55
CA LEU A 65 8.25 25.12 -3.32
C LEU A 65 9.37 24.92 -2.29
N PRO A 66 9.17 25.36 -1.03
CA PRO A 66 10.17 25.19 0.01
C PRO A 66 10.49 23.70 0.18
N PRO A 67 11.68 23.36 0.71
CA PRO A 67 12.07 21.97 0.91
C PRO A 67 10.98 21.20 1.69
N PRO A 68 10.69 19.94 1.30
CA PRO A 68 9.57 19.19 1.84
C PRO A 68 9.66 19.03 3.37
N PRO A 69 8.55 19.20 4.11
CA PRO A 69 8.54 19.12 5.56
C PRO A 69 8.82 17.68 6.03
N VAL A 70 9.56 17.54 7.13
CA VAL A 70 9.74 16.25 7.79
C VAL A 70 8.51 15.98 8.64
N LEU A 71 7.76 14.95 8.29
CA LEU A 71 6.54 14.54 8.99
C LEU A 71 6.80 13.44 10.03
N SER A 72 5.88 13.28 10.96
CA SER A 72 5.86 12.15 11.89
C SER A 72 5.51 10.82 11.21
N GLY A 73 5.11 10.83 9.93
CA GLY A 73 4.73 9.64 9.17
C GLY A 73 4.06 9.92 7.82
N LEU A 74 3.74 8.85 7.10
CA LEU A 74 3.07 8.86 5.79
C LEU A 74 1.99 7.76 5.71
N ILE A 75 1.11 7.89 4.71
CA ILE A 75 0.15 6.86 4.30
C ILE A 75 0.83 5.94 3.29
N GLY A 76 0.53 4.66 3.33
CA GLY A 76 0.93 3.72 2.29
C GLY A 76 -0.05 2.56 2.11
N ARG A 77 0.23 1.72 1.12
CA ARG A 77 -0.54 0.52 0.76
C ARG A 77 0.34 -0.71 0.88
N LYS A 78 -0.14 -1.75 1.56
CA LYS A 78 0.57 -3.02 1.72
C LYS A 78 0.50 -3.84 0.43
N LEU A 79 1.61 -3.96 -0.31
CA LEU A 79 1.65 -4.71 -1.57
C LEU A 79 1.80 -6.22 -1.35
N GLY A 80 2.56 -6.63 -0.36
CA GLY A 80 2.84 -8.04 -0.10
C GLY A 80 3.98 -8.24 0.91
N MET A 81 4.43 -9.48 1.02
CA MET A 81 5.64 -9.85 1.77
C MET A 81 6.58 -10.60 0.82
N THR A 82 7.86 -10.37 0.99
CA THR A 82 8.94 -11.09 0.30
C THR A 82 10.08 -11.31 1.30
N HIS A 83 11.20 -11.88 0.86
CA HIS A 83 12.44 -11.92 1.62
C HIS A 83 13.54 -11.22 0.81
N ILE A 84 14.56 -10.74 1.52
CA ILE A 84 15.82 -10.30 0.94
C ILE A 84 16.97 -10.94 1.72
N PHE A 85 18.13 -11.07 1.10
CA PHE A 85 19.35 -11.46 1.80
C PHE A 85 20.09 -10.21 2.25
N ASP A 86 20.59 -10.22 3.49
CA ASP A 86 21.52 -9.18 3.95
C ASP A 86 22.97 -9.48 3.51
N SER A 87 23.89 -8.57 3.83
CA SER A 87 25.32 -8.72 3.52
C SER A 87 26.00 -9.89 4.24
N GLU A 88 25.36 -10.48 5.25
CA GLU A 88 25.82 -11.67 5.97
C GLU A 88 25.18 -12.96 5.41
N GLY A 89 24.42 -12.87 4.31
CA GLY A 89 23.73 -14.00 3.67
C GLY A 89 22.49 -14.49 4.42
N ARG A 90 22.01 -13.75 5.44
CA ARG A 90 20.82 -14.13 6.21
C ARG A 90 19.55 -13.73 5.47
N MET A 91 18.56 -14.63 5.45
CA MET A 91 17.24 -14.34 4.90
C MET A 91 16.43 -13.46 5.86
N VAL A 92 16.13 -12.22 5.45
CA VAL A 92 15.32 -11.26 6.20
C VAL A 92 13.90 -11.18 5.59
N PRO A 93 12.84 -11.55 6.32
CA PRO A 93 11.46 -11.39 5.85
C PRO A 93 11.04 -9.92 5.91
N VAL A 94 10.55 -9.39 4.79
CA VAL A 94 10.17 -7.99 4.63
C VAL A 94 8.76 -7.82 4.07
N THR A 95 8.01 -6.85 4.59
CA THR A 95 6.78 -6.36 3.96
C THR A 95 7.13 -5.24 2.98
N VAL A 96 6.61 -5.33 1.75
CA VAL A 96 6.71 -4.25 0.76
C VAL A 96 5.50 -3.32 0.90
N LEU A 97 5.77 -2.05 1.16
CA LEU A 97 4.79 -0.97 1.19
C LEU A 97 5.02 0.00 0.04
N GLU A 98 3.94 0.43 -0.60
CA GLU A 98 3.90 1.57 -1.51
C GLU A 98 3.56 2.81 -0.68
N VAL A 99 4.47 3.77 -0.58
CA VAL A 99 4.39 4.93 0.33
C VAL A 99 4.47 6.24 -0.45
N GLY A 100 3.88 6.28 -1.63
CA GLY A 100 3.77 7.48 -2.45
C GLY A 100 3.09 7.23 -3.80
N PRO A 101 2.77 8.30 -4.56
CA PRO A 101 2.96 9.70 -4.17
C PRO A 101 1.92 10.17 -3.13
N CYS A 102 2.39 10.89 -2.10
CA CYS A 102 1.54 11.51 -1.09
C CYS A 102 1.50 13.04 -1.29
N PHE A 103 0.38 13.69 -1.02
CA PHE A 103 0.24 15.16 -1.20
C PHE A 103 -0.26 15.84 0.08
N VAL A 104 0.24 17.04 0.36
CA VAL A 104 -0.29 17.89 1.44
C VAL A 104 -1.62 18.50 0.98
N VAL A 105 -2.70 18.25 1.72
CA VAL A 105 -4.06 18.72 1.40
C VAL A 105 -4.46 19.93 2.24
N GLN A 106 -4.11 19.93 3.53
CA GLN A 106 -4.40 21.03 4.45
C GLN A 106 -3.32 21.10 5.53
N VAL A 107 -3.01 22.32 5.98
CA VAL A 107 -2.11 22.57 7.11
C VAL A 107 -2.93 23.02 8.32
N ARG A 108 -2.60 22.46 9.48
CA ARG A 108 -3.11 22.84 10.81
C ARG A 108 -2.08 23.74 11.46
N THR A 109 -2.50 24.89 11.97
CA THR A 109 -1.62 25.86 12.63
C THR A 109 -1.97 25.96 14.12
N PRO A 110 -0.99 26.23 15.01
CA PRO A 110 -1.25 26.34 16.44
C PRO A 110 -2.29 27.41 16.77
N GLU A 111 -2.26 28.54 16.05
CA GLU A 111 -3.19 29.68 16.22
C GLU A 111 -4.66 29.33 15.90
N ARG A 112 -4.91 28.47 14.90
CA ARG A 112 -6.27 28.13 14.43
C ARG A 112 -6.79 26.82 15.02
N ASP A 113 -5.95 25.80 15.08
CA ASP A 113 -6.34 24.42 15.40
C ASP A 113 -5.75 23.93 16.74
N GLY A 114 -4.88 24.71 17.40
CA GLY A 114 -4.24 24.35 18.67
C GLY A 114 -3.03 23.41 18.56
N TYR A 115 -2.63 23.00 17.36
CA TYR A 115 -1.45 22.15 17.11
C TYR A 115 -0.92 22.30 15.67
N TYR A 116 0.34 21.97 15.45
CA TYR A 116 0.97 21.97 14.12
C TYR A 116 0.95 20.58 13.48
N ALA A 117 0.30 20.46 12.32
CA ALA A 117 0.16 19.20 11.59
C ALA A 117 -0.14 19.41 10.10
N ALA A 118 0.21 18.42 9.28
CA ALA A 118 -0.16 18.35 7.87
C ALA A 118 -1.19 17.23 7.66
N GLN A 119 -2.30 17.55 7.00
CA GLN A 119 -3.23 16.57 6.47
C GLN A 119 -2.69 16.08 5.12
N ILE A 120 -2.32 14.80 5.08
CA ILE A 120 -1.74 14.14 3.90
C ILE A 120 -2.81 13.31 3.20
N GLY A 121 -2.81 13.33 1.88
CA GLY A 121 -3.66 12.52 1.02
C GLY A 121 -2.87 11.49 0.21
N PHE A 122 -3.48 10.33 0.00
CA PHE A 122 -2.95 9.20 -0.75
C PHE A 122 -4.03 8.56 -1.64
N GLU A 123 -3.58 7.90 -2.72
CA GLU A 123 -4.39 7.28 -3.79
C GLU A 123 -5.28 8.28 -4.56
N ARG A 124 -4.85 8.67 -5.76
CA ARG A 124 -5.61 9.55 -6.68
C ARG A 124 -6.88 8.86 -7.17
N ILE A 125 -8.00 9.59 -7.18
CA ILE A 125 -9.31 9.10 -7.62
C ILE A 125 -10.02 10.10 -8.56
N ALA A 126 -10.89 9.59 -9.42
CA ALA A 126 -11.67 10.43 -10.34
C ALA A 126 -12.60 11.39 -9.59
N ARG A 127 -12.70 12.65 -10.06
CA ARG A 127 -13.50 13.73 -9.43
C ARG A 127 -14.94 13.31 -9.07
N ARG A 128 -15.59 12.51 -9.93
CA ARG A 128 -16.95 11.97 -9.70
C ARG A 128 -17.13 11.07 -8.48
N LYS A 129 -16.05 10.54 -7.89
CA LYS A 129 -16.09 9.66 -6.71
C LYS A 129 -16.08 10.43 -5.38
N VAL A 130 -16.05 11.77 -5.43
CA VAL A 130 -15.81 12.63 -4.27
C VAL A 130 -17.01 13.54 -4.01
N ASN A 131 -17.39 13.65 -2.74
CA ASN A 131 -18.45 14.53 -2.27
C ASN A 131 -18.03 16.02 -2.36
N LYS A 132 -19.02 16.89 -2.64
CA LYS A 132 -18.81 18.33 -2.88
C LYS A 132 -17.92 19.04 -1.82
N PRO A 133 -18.04 18.76 -0.50
CA PRO A 133 -17.19 19.40 0.50
C PRO A 133 -15.70 19.06 0.35
N LEU A 134 -15.35 17.78 0.20
CA LEU A 134 -13.95 17.37 0.02
C LEU A 134 -13.38 17.91 -1.30
N ALA A 135 -14.17 17.94 -2.38
CA ALA A 135 -13.75 18.54 -3.65
C ALA A 135 -13.37 20.03 -3.49
N GLY A 136 -14.09 20.77 -2.64
CA GLY A 136 -13.73 22.15 -2.28
C GLY A 136 -12.41 22.26 -1.50
N ILE A 137 -12.09 21.27 -0.65
CA ILE A 137 -10.80 21.21 0.06
C ILE A 137 -9.65 20.97 -0.95
N PHE A 138 -9.75 19.96 -1.81
CA PHE A 138 -8.73 19.66 -2.81
C PHE A 138 -8.46 20.83 -3.76
N ARG A 139 -9.51 21.54 -4.20
CA ARG A 139 -9.37 22.73 -5.04
C ARG A 139 -8.60 23.87 -4.35
N ARG A 140 -8.83 24.10 -3.04
CA ARG A 140 -8.05 25.09 -2.27
C ARG A 140 -6.58 24.70 -2.08
N ALA A 141 -6.28 23.40 -2.13
CA ALA A 141 -4.93 22.86 -2.08
C ALA A 141 -4.20 22.85 -3.44
N GLY A 142 -4.82 23.38 -4.51
CA GLY A 142 -4.26 23.31 -5.87
C GLY A 142 -4.25 21.90 -6.48
N LEU A 143 -4.92 20.92 -5.88
CA LEU A 143 -4.89 19.52 -6.32
C LEU A 143 -6.00 19.26 -7.36
N GLU A 144 -5.59 19.07 -8.62
CA GLU A 144 -6.53 18.78 -9.72
C GLU A 144 -7.26 17.45 -9.58
N GLN A 145 -6.57 16.44 -9.02
CA GLN A 145 -7.09 15.10 -8.81
C GLN A 145 -7.28 14.87 -7.31
N PRO A 146 -8.50 14.57 -6.84
CA PRO A 146 -8.74 14.34 -5.43
C PRO A 146 -8.18 12.99 -4.97
N LEU A 147 -8.01 12.86 -3.65
CA LEU A 147 -7.34 11.74 -3.01
C LEU A 147 -8.32 10.93 -2.16
N ARG A 148 -8.15 9.60 -2.12
CA ARG A 148 -9.09 8.68 -1.47
C ARG A 148 -8.91 8.59 0.03
N HIS A 149 -7.67 8.63 0.49
CA HIS A 149 -7.30 8.43 1.89
C HIS A 149 -6.66 9.69 2.43
N LEU A 150 -7.27 10.27 3.48
CA LEU A 150 -6.77 11.45 4.17
C LEU A 150 -6.36 11.09 5.60
N LYS A 151 -5.18 11.52 6.04
CA LYS A 151 -4.73 11.37 7.43
C LYS A 151 -3.82 12.50 7.85
N GLU A 152 -4.02 12.99 9.07
CA GLU A 152 -3.18 14.02 9.68
C GLU A 152 -1.96 13.41 10.37
N PHE A 153 -0.79 14.01 10.13
CA PHE A 153 0.49 13.70 10.75
C PHE A 153 1.08 14.99 11.34
N ARG A 154 1.79 14.89 12.46
CA ARG A 154 2.47 16.06 13.04
C ARG A 154 3.65 16.42 12.15
N VAL A 155 3.89 17.71 11.95
CA VAL A 155 5.12 18.19 11.31
C VAL A 155 6.20 18.24 12.39
N LEU A 156 7.37 17.68 12.11
CA LEU A 156 8.51 17.65 13.03
C LEU A 156 9.48 18.79 12.74
N SER A 157 9.71 19.09 11.47
CA SER A 157 10.51 20.24 11.02
C SER A 157 10.11 20.67 9.61
N GLY A 158 10.47 21.91 9.25
CA GLY A 158 10.10 22.54 7.98
C GLY A 158 8.68 23.13 7.97
N GLN A 159 8.34 23.80 6.87
CA GLN A 159 7.02 24.37 6.65
C GLN A 159 6.25 23.51 5.65
N ALA A 160 5.10 22.99 6.06
CA ALA A 160 4.20 22.29 5.14
C ALA A 160 3.44 23.29 4.26
N VAL A 161 3.42 23.05 2.94
CA VAL A 161 2.67 23.87 1.96
C VAL A 161 1.59 23.00 1.29
N PRO A 162 0.32 23.43 1.21
CA PRO A 162 -0.72 22.71 0.46
C PRO A 162 -0.34 22.50 -1.01
N GLY A 163 -0.70 21.34 -1.56
CA GLY A 163 -0.36 20.94 -2.93
C GLY A 163 1.01 20.29 -3.10
N GLN A 164 1.90 20.41 -2.10
CA GLN A 164 3.24 19.83 -2.15
C GLN A 164 3.21 18.29 -2.15
N GLU A 165 4.04 17.67 -3.00
CA GLU A 165 4.26 16.23 -3.03
C GLU A 165 5.32 15.81 -2.00
N ILE A 166 5.07 14.70 -1.30
CA ILE A 166 5.98 14.11 -0.32
C ILE A 166 6.26 12.65 -0.70
N ARG A 167 7.55 12.34 -0.81
CA ARG A 167 8.11 11.02 -1.11
C ARG A 167 8.66 10.38 0.17
N PRO A 168 8.82 9.04 0.23
CA PRO A 168 9.26 8.37 1.46
C PRO A 168 10.62 8.85 1.97
N GLU A 169 11.56 9.19 1.09
CA GLU A 169 12.92 9.65 1.44
C GLU A 169 12.98 10.97 2.21
N HIS A 170 12.01 11.86 1.97
CA HIS A 170 11.95 13.15 2.68
C HIS A 170 11.57 12.96 4.17
N VAL A 171 11.00 11.80 4.51
CA VAL A 171 10.46 11.51 5.84
C VAL A 171 11.27 10.43 6.55
N PHE A 172 11.66 9.36 5.87
CA PHE A 172 12.24 8.17 6.49
C PHE A 172 13.67 7.90 6.03
N GLN A 173 14.48 7.35 6.94
CA GLN A 173 15.83 6.89 6.65
C GLN A 173 15.93 5.36 6.77
N VAL A 174 16.86 4.75 6.04
CA VAL A 174 17.15 3.31 6.16
C VAL A 174 17.75 3.03 7.54
N GLY A 175 17.35 1.92 8.16
CA GLY A 175 17.71 1.57 9.55
C GLY A 175 16.81 2.20 10.61
N GLU A 176 15.96 3.16 10.27
CA GLU A 176 15.06 3.81 11.23
C GLU A 176 13.98 2.85 11.77
N VAL A 177 13.63 3.00 13.05
CA VAL A 177 12.56 2.24 13.70
C VAL A 177 11.22 2.98 13.54
N VAL A 178 10.24 2.25 13.03
CA VAL A 178 8.90 2.74 12.77
C VAL A 178 7.83 1.91 13.47
N ARG A 179 6.69 2.55 13.70
CA ARG A 179 5.43 1.89 14.04
C ARG A 179 4.48 1.96 12.85
N VAL A 180 3.78 0.86 12.58
CA VAL A 180 2.84 0.78 11.47
C VAL A 180 1.44 0.47 12.00
N THR A 181 0.51 1.39 11.75
CA THR A 181 -0.89 1.27 12.12
C THR A 181 -1.72 0.87 10.90
N GLY A 182 -2.57 -0.13 11.02
CA GLY A 182 -3.46 -0.56 9.94
C GLY A 182 -4.71 -1.28 10.45
N ILE A 183 -5.64 -1.57 9.55
CA ILE A 183 -6.83 -2.37 9.88
C ILE A 183 -6.43 -3.85 9.84
N SER A 184 -6.58 -4.53 10.96
CA SER A 184 -6.31 -5.97 11.08
C SER A 184 -7.22 -6.82 10.17
N LYS A 185 -6.71 -7.95 9.67
CA LYS A 185 -7.52 -8.86 8.83
C LYS A 185 -8.70 -9.41 9.65
N GLY A 186 -9.93 -9.16 9.19
CA GLY A 186 -11.14 -9.69 9.81
C GLY A 186 -11.19 -11.22 9.77
N LYS A 187 -11.68 -11.83 10.86
CA LYS A 187 -11.82 -13.29 11.02
C LYS A 187 -13.28 -13.73 11.27
N GLY A 188 -14.24 -12.82 11.05
CA GLY A 188 -15.67 -13.05 11.29
C GLY A 188 -16.04 -13.09 12.77
N PHE A 189 -17.13 -13.78 13.10
CA PHE A 189 -17.47 -14.14 14.47
C PHE A 189 -16.58 -15.31 14.94
N ALA A 190 -15.78 -15.09 15.96
CA ALA A 190 -14.82 -16.06 16.49
C ALA A 190 -15.24 -16.57 17.87
N GLY A 191 -15.24 -17.90 18.03
CA GLY A 191 -15.38 -18.56 19.32
C GLY A 191 -14.20 -18.29 20.26
N VAL A 192 -14.39 -18.47 21.57
CA VAL A 192 -13.41 -18.11 22.62
C VAL A 192 -12.03 -18.72 22.42
N VAL A 193 -11.94 -19.97 21.95
CA VAL A 193 -10.66 -20.64 21.64
C VAL A 193 -9.87 -19.87 20.59
N LYS A 194 -10.51 -19.39 19.52
CA LYS A 194 -9.86 -18.65 18.42
C LYS A 194 -9.62 -17.18 18.77
N ARG A 195 -10.48 -16.58 19.60
CA ARG A 195 -10.46 -15.15 19.95
C ARG A 195 -9.52 -14.82 21.11
N TYR A 196 -9.45 -15.68 22.12
CA TYR A 196 -8.70 -15.46 23.38
C TYR A 196 -7.73 -16.59 23.74
N GLY A 197 -7.56 -17.60 22.89
CA GLY A 197 -6.63 -18.71 23.18
C GLY A 197 -7.10 -19.63 24.31
N PHE A 198 -8.40 -19.68 24.61
CA PHE A 198 -8.95 -20.56 25.63
C PHE A 198 -8.63 -22.04 25.35
N ALA A 199 -8.21 -22.77 26.38
CA ALA A 199 -8.06 -24.21 26.31
C ALA A 199 -9.39 -24.89 25.96
N GLY A 200 -9.31 -25.99 25.20
CA GLY A 200 -10.45 -26.87 24.95
C GLY A 200 -10.61 -27.91 26.07
N GLY A 201 -11.82 -28.47 26.19
CA GLY A 201 -12.05 -29.68 26.97
C GLY A 201 -11.52 -30.94 26.26
N PRO A 202 -11.39 -32.08 26.97
CA PRO A 202 -11.00 -33.35 26.38
C PRO A 202 -11.99 -33.78 25.28
N MET A 203 -11.48 -34.53 24.28
CA MET A 203 -12.27 -34.98 23.14
C MET A 203 -12.90 -36.37 23.34
N THR A 204 -12.20 -37.29 24.02
CA THR A 204 -12.52 -38.73 23.96
C THR A 204 -13.46 -39.21 25.09
N HIS A 205 -13.31 -38.70 26.31
CA HIS A 205 -14.02 -39.21 27.49
C HIS A 205 -15.36 -38.49 27.74
N GLY A 206 -16.36 -38.73 26.88
CA GLY A 206 -17.78 -38.39 27.09
C GLY A 206 -18.15 -36.91 27.26
N SER A 207 -17.18 -35.98 27.27
CA SER A 207 -17.42 -34.56 27.46
C SER A 207 -18.04 -33.93 26.22
N MET A 208 -19.26 -33.39 26.35
CA MET A 208 -19.92 -32.62 25.26
C MET A 208 -19.39 -31.18 25.11
N THR A 209 -18.35 -30.80 25.86
CA THR A 209 -17.88 -29.41 25.98
C THR A 209 -16.42 -29.26 25.58
N HIS A 210 -16.15 -29.48 24.29
CA HIS A 210 -14.79 -29.36 23.74
C HIS A 210 -14.32 -27.92 23.50
N ARG A 211 -15.19 -27.03 23.01
CA ARG A 211 -14.82 -25.66 22.55
C ARG A 211 -15.78 -24.56 23.02
N ARG A 212 -16.70 -24.86 23.95
CA ARG A 212 -17.67 -23.89 24.50
C ARG A 212 -16.99 -22.98 25.52
N PRO A 213 -17.43 -21.73 25.71
CA PRO A 213 -17.10 -20.99 26.91
C PRO A 213 -17.63 -21.73 28.14
N LEU A 214 -16.76 -21.95 29.13
CA LEU A 214 -17.10 -22.54 30.43
C LEU A 214 -17.67 -21.44 31.36
N SER A 215 -17.51 -21.59 32.69
CA SER A 215 -18.11 -20.70 33.68
C SER A 215 -17.88 -19.20 33.40
N SER A 216 -19.00 -18.47 33.44
CA SER A 216 -19.05 -17.04 33.14
C SER A 216 -18.80 -16.15 34.36
N GLY A 217 -18.94 -16.67 35.59
CA GLY A 217 -18.77 -15.94 36.84
C GLY A 217 -18.98 -16.84 38.07
N ALA A 218 -18.80 -16.27 39.25
CA ALA A 218 -19.15 -16.91 40.53
C ALA A 218 -20.58 -16.53 40.95
N THR A 219 -21.20 -17.32 41.83
CA THR A 219 -22.58 -17.11 42.27
C THR A 219 -22.78 -15.83 43.09
N GLY A 220 -21.87 -15.54 44.03
CA GLY A 220 -22.00 -14.41 44.97
C GLY A 220 -22.24 -13.03 44.31
N PRO A 221 -21.48 -12.63 43.27
CA PRO A 221 -21.71 -11.38 42.54
C PRO A 221 -23.03 -11.31 41.76
N GLN A 222 -23.71 -12.44 41.53
CA GLN A 222 -24.97 -12.59 40.76
C GLN A 222 -24.99 -11.92 39.36
N ARG A 223 -23.83 -11.61 38.79
CA ARG A 223 -23.68 -10.98 37.46
C ARG A 223 -22.37 -11.34 36.80
N VAL A 224 -22.32 -11.28 35.48
CA VAL A 224 -21.08 -11.37 34.71
C VAL A 224 -20.33 -10.03 34.81
N PHE A 225 -19.02 -10.07 35.06
CA PHE A 225 -18.18 -8.87 35.09
C PHE A 225 -18.01 -8.27 33.68
N LYS A 226 -17.89 -6.94 33.62
CA LYS A 226 -17.55 -6.23 32.36
C LYS A 226 -16.20 -6.72 31.82
N ASN A 227 -16.04 -6.70 30.50
CA ASN A 227 -14.84 -7.18 29.80
C ASN A 227 -14.51 -8.68 29.98
N LYS A 228 -15.44 -9.50 30.51
CA LYS A 228 -15.29 -10.97 30.48
C LYS A 228 -15.11 -11.45 29.03
N PRO A 229 -14.02 -12.18 28.70
CA PRO A 229 -13.78 -12.70 27.35
C PRO A 229 -14.91 -13.63 26.88
N MET A 230 -15.54 -13.27 25.76
CA MET A 230 -16.74 -13.91 25.19
C MET A 230 -16.66 -14.00 23.66
N PRO A 231 -17.32 -14.99 23.01
CA PRO A 231 -17.27 -15.12 21.56
C PRO A 231 -17.84 -13.87 20.87
N GLY A 232 -17.31 -13.51 19.71
CA GLY A 232 -17.68 -12.26 19.04
C GLY A 232 -16.83 -11.94 17.82
N ARG A 233 -17.10 -10.80 17.18
CA ARG A 233 -16.32 -10.31 16.03
C ARG A 233 -14.83 -10.20 16.40
N MET A 234 -13.96 -10.71 15.52
CA MET A 234 -12.52 -10.69 15.70
C MET A 234 -11.83 -10.08 14.47
N GLY A 235 -10.97 -9.09 14.69
CA GLY A 235 -10.27 -8.38 13.63
C GLY A 235 -11.18 -7.43 12.82
N GLY A 236 -10.58 -6.68 11.90
CA GLY A 236 -11.20 -5.49 11.33
C GLY A 236 -11.07 -4.27 12.25
N GLU A 237 -10.30 -4.40 13.34
CA GLU A 237 -9.97 -3.35 14.30
C GLU A 237 -8.64 -2.69 13.92
N GLN A 238 -8.45 -1.43 14.30
CA GLN A 238 -7.20 -0.69 14.09
C GLN A 238 -6.13 -1.20 15.06
N VAL A 239 -5.03 -1.73 14.51
CA VAL A 239 -3.90 -2.28 15.27
C VAL A 239 -2.63 -1.55 14.88
N THR A 240 -1.76 -1.29 15.86
CA THR A 240 -0.42 -0.71 15.64
C THR A 240 0.64 -1.72 16.04
N VAL A 241 1.52 -2.08 15.10
CA VAL A 241 2.73 -2.85 15.38
C VAL A 241 3.88 -1.87 15.56
N ARG A 242 4.69 -2.06 16.61
CA ARG A 242 5.83 -1.20 17.00
C ARG A 242 7.15 -1.97 16.81
N GLY A 243 8.26 -1.26 16.75
CA GLY A 243 9.60 -1.86 16.68
C GLY A 243 9.93 -2.49 15.32
N LEU A 244 9.37 -1.98 14.23
CA LEU A 244 9.66 -2.46 12.88
C LEU A 244 10.79 -1.63 12.26
N THR A 245 11.77 -2.26 11.62
CA THR A 245 12.93 -1.56 11.03
C THR A 245 12.77 -1.37 9.53
N ILE A 246 13.10 -0.19 8.99
CA ILE A 246 13.20 0.04 7.55
C ILE A 246 14.50 -0.57 7.03
N VAL A 247 14.41 -1.45 6.03
CA VAL A 247 15.58 -2.15 5.45
C VAL A 247 16.03 -1.53 4.13
N ARG A 248 15.09 -1.04 3.31
CA ARG A 248 15.38 -0.38 2.03
C ARG A 248 14.26 0.60 1.67
N ILE A 249 14.62 1.70 1.02
CA ILE A 249 13.70 2.63 0.35
C ILE A 249 14.06 2.63 -1.14
N GLU A 250 13.06 2.64 -2.02
CA GLU A 250 13.22 2.70 -3.48
C GLU A 250 12.40 3.88 -4.03
N PRO A 251 13.01 5.06 -4.27
CA PRO A 251 12.27 6.28 -4.60
C PRO A 251 11.55 6.21 -5.94
N GLU A 252 12.19 5.66 -6.96
CA GLU A 252 11.68 5.55 -8.34
C GLU A 252 10.30 4.88 -8.37
N ARG A 253 10.11 3.89 -7.50
CA ARG A 253 8.90 3.07 -7.40
C ARG A 253 8.01 3.48 -6.21
N ASN A 254 8.45 4.47 -5.42
CA ASN A 254 7.88 4.87 -4.14
C ASN A 254 7.65 3.70 -3.16
N LEU A 255 8.56 2.71 -3.18
CA LEU A 255 8.47 1.51 -2.33
C LEU A 255 9.33 1.65 -1.07
N MET A 256 8.89 1.00 -0.01
CA MET A 256 9.61 0.90 1.26
C MET A 256 9.49 -0.52 1.80
N LEU A 257 10.63 -1.11 2.13
CA LEU A 257 10.76 -2.47 2.63
C LEU A 257 10.96 -2.42 4.15
N ILE A 258 9.98 -2.95 4.89
CA ILE A 258 10.00 -3.00 6.35
C ILE A 258 10.24 -4.44 6.81
N ARG A 259 11.18 -4.66 7.73
CA ARG A 259 11.42 -5.98 8.36
C ARG A 259 10.20 -6.43 9.16
N GLY A 260 9.73 -7.65 8.92
CA GLY A 260 8.62 -8.26 9.65
C GLY A 260 7.23 -8.00 9.07
N ALA A 261 6.20 -8.27 9.87
CA ALA A 261 4.80 -8.32 9.44
C ALA A 261 4.00 -7.06 9.80
N VAL A 262 3.38 -6.46 8.78
CA VAL A 262 2.49 -5.28 8.91
C VAL A 262 1.02 -5.71 9.04
N PRO A 263 0.17 -5.03 9.85
CA PRO A 263 -1.26 -5.32 9.95
C PRO A 263 -1.99 -5.21 8.60
N GLY A 264 -3.00 -6.05 8.40
CA GLY A 264 -3.86 -6.05 7.20
C GLY A 264 -3.45 -7.03 6.10
N GLY A 265 -4.31 -7.15 5.09
CA GLY A 265 -4.11 -7.99 3.91
C GLY A 265 -3.35 -7.29 2.78
N ARG A 266 -3.16 -7.94 1.64
CA ARG A 266 -2.70 -7.29 0.42
C ARG A 266 -3.71 -6.20 0.01
N GLY A 267 -3.21 -5.03 -0.38
CA GLY A 267 -4.01 -3.86 -0.73
C GLY A 267 -4.54 -3.05 0.46
N SER A 268 -4.29 -3.44 1.72
CA SER A 268 -4.75 -2.63 2.86
C SER A 268 -3.96 -1.34 3.02
N ILE A 269 -4.66 -0.25 3.29
CA ILE A 269 -4.03 1.02 3.69
C ILE A 269 -3.44 0.89 5.10
N VAL A 270 -2.23 1.44 5.23
CA VAL A 270 -1.44 1.48 6.46
C VAL A 270 -0.88 2.87 6.66
N TYR A 271 -0.65 3.24 7.90
CA TYR A 271 -0.05 4.49 8.32
C TYR A 271 1.29 4.16 8.95
N VAL A 272 2.39 4.54 8.30
CA VAL A 272 3.74 4.38 8.84
C VAL A 272 4.09 5.65 9.60
N GLN A 273 4.59 5.52 10.82
CA GLN A 273 5.03 6.63 11.63
C GLN A 273 6.40 6.33 12.23
N LYS A 274 7.24 7.37 12.38
CA LYS A 274 8.48 7.27 13.15
C LYS A 274 8.16 6.83 14.58
N GLN A 275 8.97 5.94 15.14
CA GLN A 275 8.86 5.57 16.53
C GLN A 275 9.81 6.45 17.36
N MET A 276 9.25 7.53 17.90
CA MET A 276 9.78 8.25 19.06
C MET A 276 9.63 7.37 20.32
#